data_AF-A0A0R2YMH7-F1
#
_entry.id   AF-A0A0R2YMH7-F1
#
_cell.length_a   1.000
_cell.length_b   1.000
_cell.length_c   1.000
_cell.angle_alpha   90.00
_cell.angle_beta   90.00
_cell.angle_gamma   90.00
#
_symmetry.space_group_name_H-M   'P 1'
#
loop_
_entity.id
_entity.type
_entity.pdbx_description
1 polymer ?
#
loop_
_entity_poly.entity_id
_entity_poly.type
_entity_poly.pdbx_seq_one_letter_code
_entity_poly.pdbx_strand_id
1 'polypeptide(L)'
;MLRSMLRLVAPSVALALALPMGAHAASLLEAQMNRKLQSVAAESNKDLPREIDEKTLEVAYTVEGMQLIDHLSVLPDRAEQMRANPKAVYFQLGRSVCTNPGYRELMAKGAVMRYEITENKTNRPVASVKFVEADCPAPAKKKK
;
A
#
# COMPACT_ATOMS: atom_id res chain seq x y z
N MET A 1 -39.41 31.55 62.75
CA MET A 1 -39.32 30.15 62.29
C MET A 1 -39.69 30.08 60.82
N LEU A 2 -38.76 29.80 59.90
CA LEU A 2 -38.95 28.82 58.82
C LEU A 2 -37.65 28.57 58.04
N ARG A 3 -37.08 27.40 58.33
CA ARG A 3 -36.27 26.48 57.51
C ARG A 3 -35.37 27.02 56.38
N SER A 4 -34.08 26.87 56.66
CA SER A 4 -32.98 26.49 55.77
C SER A 4 -33.34 25.48 54.67
N MET A 5 -32.80 25.66 53.46
CA MET A 5 -32.14 24.59 52.68
C MET A 5 -31.29 25.18 51.52
N LEU A 6 -30.01 25.33 51.84
CA LEU A 6 -28.83 25.07 51.02
C LEU A 6 -29.08 24.33 49.68
N ARG A 7 -28.74 24.94 48.53
CA ARG A 7 -28.32 24.21 47.32
C ARG A 7 -27.23 24.96 46.54
N LEU A 8 -25.99 24.45 46.69
CA LEU A 8 -24.90 24.23 45.71
C LEU A 8 -24.51 25.40 44.75
N VAL A 9 -23.31 26.02 44.79
CA VAL A 9 -21.94 25.52 44.45
C VAL A 9 -21.96 24.80 43.09
N ALA A 10 -21.26 25.12 41.98
CA ALA A 10 -20.03 25.84 41.64
C ALA A 10 -19.97 26.01 40.08
N PRO A 11 -19.07 26.83 39.51
CA PRO A 11 -19.02 27.11 38.06
C PRO A 11 -18.53 25.88 37.29
N SER A 12 -19.28 25.45 36.27
CA SER A 12 -18.93 24.31 35.41
C SER A 12 -18.67 24.78 33.98
N VAL A 13 -17.58 25.50 33.77
CA VAL A 13 -17.01 25.76 32.42
C VAL A 13 -15.53 25.39 32.47
N ALA A 14 -15.24 24.10 32.39
CA ALA A 14 -13.89 23.60 32.18
C ALA A 14 -13.92 22.12 31.76
N LEU A 15 -14.38 21.81 30.53
CA LEU A 15 -14.00 20.54 29.89
C LEU A 15 -14.22 20.58 28.38
N ALA A 16 -13.30 21.21 27.65
CA ALA A 16 -13.29 21.13 26.19
C ALA A 16 -11.86 21.22 25.62
N LEU A 17 -10.93 20.41 26.11
CA LEU A 17 -9.59 20.27 25.52
C LEU A 17 -9.04 18.86 25.79
N ALA A 18 -9.71 17.85 25.27
CA ALA A 18 -9.12 16.52 25.06
C ALA A 18 -9.15 16.23 23.56
N LEU A 19 -8.39 17.02 22.79
CA LEU A 19 -8.09 16.67 21.41
C LEU A 19 -7.09 15.50 21.41
N PRO A 20 -7.26 14.51 20.54
CA PRO A 20 -6.46 13.30 20.55
C PRO A 20 -5.05 13.60 20.04
N MET A 21 -4.10 13.79 20.95
CA MET A 21 -2.68 13.95 20.61
C MET A 21 -2.05 12.69 19.99
N GLY A 22 -2.77 11.55 19.97
CA GLY A 22 -2.29 10.26 19.45
C GLY A 22 -2.21 10.13 17.92
N ALA A 23 -2.82 11.02 17.14
CA ALA A 23 -2.82 10.92 15.67
C ALA A 23 -1.48 11.33 15.01
N HIS A 24 -0.60 12.03 15.72
CA HIS A 24 0.60 12.62 15.13
C HIS A 24 1.76 11.61 14.96
N ALA A 25 1.80 10.54 15.75
CA ALA A 25 2.88 9.55 15.68
C ALA A 25 2.74 8.58 14.50
N ALA A 26 1.52 8.11 14.22
CA ALA A 26 1.23 7.34 13.00
C ALA A 26 1.59 8.14 11.75
N SER A 27 1.27 9.45 11.74
CA SER A 27 1.55 10.31 10.60
C SER A 27 3.04 10.50 10.30
N LEU A 28 3.93 10.45 11.30
CA LEU A 28 5.37 10.65 11.07
C LEU A 28 6.01 9.43 10.43
N LEU A 29 5.68 8.22 10.92
CA LEU A 29 6.15 6.97 10.31
C LEU A 29 5.60 6.84 8.88
N GLU A 30 4.31 7.11 8.69
CA GLU A 30 3.67 7.13 7.37
C GLU A 30 4.32 8.13 6.43
N ALA A 31 4.61 9.36 6.88
CA ALA A 31 5.27 10.37 6.08
C ALA A 31 6.71 9.98 5.71
N GLN A 32 7.47 9.41 6.64
CA GLN A 32 8.82 8.90 6.37
C GLN A 32 8.79 7.76 5.36
N MET A 33 7.85 6.81 5.52
CA MET A 33 7.67 5.73 4.56
C MET A 33 7.28 6.28 3.19
N ASN A 34 6.31 7.18 3.12
CA ASN A 34 5.88 7.79 1.87
C ASN A 34 7.05 8.44 1.11
N ARG A 35 7.91 9.22 1.79
CA ARG A 35 9.12 9.80 1.19
C ARG A 35 10.09 8.73 0.70
N LYS A 36 10.28 7.65 1.46
CA LYS A 36 11.11 6.52 1.01
C LYS A 36 10.54 5.88 -0.25
N LEU A 37 9.24 5.61 -0.28
CA LEU A 37 8.57 5.04 -1.46
C LEU A 37 8.63 5.99 -2.66
N GLN A 38 8.54 7.31 -2.45
CA GLN A 38 8.69 8.30 -3.52
C GLN A 38 10.08 8.24 -4.14
N SER A 39 11.13 8.09 -3.31
CA SER A 39 12.50 7.90 -3.81
C SER A 39 12.64 6.60 -4.61
N VAL A 40 12.08 5.49 -4.10
CA VAL A 40 12.08 4.20 -4.82
C VAL A 40 11.33 4.31 -6.14
N ALA A 41 10.16 4.96 -6.17
CA ALA A 41 9.39 5.17 -7.40
C ALA A 41 10.17 6.04 -8.40
N ALA A 42 10.79 7.14 -7.95
CA ALA A 42 11.59 8.00 -8.79
C ALA A 42 12.79 7.27 -9.41
N GLU A 43 13.47 6.42 -8.63
CA GLU A 43 14.56 5.58 -9.12
C GLU A 43 14.05 4.54 -10.12
N SER A 44 12.98 3.83 -9.78
CA SER A 44 12.41 2.78 -10.63
C SER A 44 11.89 3.31 -11.96
N ASN A 45 11.43 4.56 -11.99
CA ASN A 45 10.91 5.23 -13.19
C ASN A 45 11.97 5.67 -14.19
N LYS A 46 13.27 5.69 -13.85
CA LYS A 46 14.31 6.19 -14.77
C LYS A 46 14.40 5.39 -16.07
N ASP A 47 14.10 4.10 -15.97
CA ASP A 47 14.20 3.16 -17.09
C ASP A 47 12.82 2.72 -17.61
N LEU A 48 11.76 3.49 -17.32
CA LEU A 48 10.39 3.21 -17.78
C LEU A 48 9.94 4.15 -18.91
N PRO A 49 9.08 3.67 -19.84
CA PRO A 49 8.49 2.33 -19.87
C PRO A 49 9.47 1.25 -20.34
N ARG A 50 9.33 0.01 -19.83
CA ARG A 50 10.12 -1.16 -20.26
C ARG A 50 9.26 -2.40 -20.46
N GLU A 51 9.64 -3.23 -21.41
CA GLU A 51 8.99 -4.52 -21.66
C GLU A 51 9.45 -5.54 -20.60
N ILE A 52 8.49 -6.13 -19.88
CA ILE A 52 8.75 -7.27 -18.99
C ILE A 52 8.75 -8.57 -19.80
N ASP A 53 7.78 -8.68 -20.72
CA ASP A 53 7.65 -9.75 -21.71
C ASP A 53 6.92 -9.23 -22.96
N GLU A 54 6.75 -10.08 -23.97
CA GLU A 54 6.11 -9.75 -25.26
C GLU A 54 4.68 -9.18 -25.14
N LYS A 55 4.01 -9.35 -23.98
CA LYS A 55 2.61 -8.95 -23.77
C LYS A 55 2.41 -8.02 -22.57
N THR A 56 3.48 -7.62 -21.90
CA THR A 56 3.43 -6.87 -20.64
C THR A 56 4.47 -5.77 -20.64
N LEU A 57 3.99 -4.53 -20.58
CA LEU A 57 4.79 -3.33 -20.44
C LEU A 57 4.68 -2.80 -19.01
N GLU A 58 5.80 -2.52 -18.39
CA GLU A 58 5.88 -1.75 -17.16
C GLU A 58 5.95 -0.27 -17.50
N VAL A 59 5.03 0.51 -16.97
CA VAL A 59 4.76 1.87 -17.45
C VAL A 59 5.26 2.92 -16.47
N ALA A 60 4.96 2.75 -15.19
CA ALA A 60 5.32 3.72 -14.16
C ALA A 60 5.23 3.13 -12.76
N TYR A 61 5.96 3.73 -11.83
CA TYR A 61 5.78 3.63 -10.39
C TYR A 61 5.19 4.92 -9.85
N THR A 62 4.18 4.79 -8.98
CA THR A 62 3.60 5.92 -8.23
C THR A 62 3.45 5.55 -6.76
N VAL A 63 3.13 6.54 -5.92
CA VAL A 63 3.01 6.33 -4.46
C VAL A 63 1.71 6.92 -3.94
N GLU A 64 0.97 6.14 -3.18
CA GLU A 64 -0.23 6.57 -2.43
C GLU A 64 -0.12 6.15 -0.97
N GLY A 65 0.19 7.11 -0.08
CA GLY A 65 0.43 6.82 1.33
C GLY A 65 1.63 5.88 1.51
N MET A 66 1.39 4.69 2.07
CA MET A 66 2.41 3.63 2.21
C MET A 66 2.38 2.59 1.08
N GLN A 67 1.67 2.89 -0.02
CA GLN A 67 1.61 2.01 -1.18
C GLN A 67 2.61 2.45 -2.25
N LEU A 68 3.48 1.53 -2.68
CA LEU A 68 4.22 1.66 -3.94
C LEU A 68 3.41 0.95 -5.02
N ILE A 69 3.05 1.67 -6.07
CA ILE A 69 2.14 1.18 -7.10
C ILE A 69 2.92 1.03 -8.39
N ASP A 70 3.06 -0.19 -8.87
CA ASP A 70 3.59 -0.55 -10.19
C ASP A 70 2.45 -0.60 -11.22
N HIS A 71 2.53 0.23 -12.25
CA HIS A 71 1.54 0.34 -13.32
C HIS A 71 1.97 -0.51 -14.51
N LEU A 72 1.18 -1.53 -14.81
CA LEU A 72 1.39 -2.43 -15.94
C LEU A 72 0.34 -2.18 -17.03
N SER A 73 0.79 -2.20 -18.29
CA SER A 73 -0.04 -2.22 -19.48
C SER A 73 0.10 -3.58 -20.16
N VAL A 74 -0.98 -4.32 -20.33
CA VAL A 74 -0.98 -5.64 -20.97
C VAL A 74 -1.75 -5.66 -22.28
N LEU A 75 -1.35 -6.51 -23.21
CA LEU A 75 -2.10 -6.71 -24.46
C LEU A 75 -3.49 -7.36 -24.19
N PRO A 76 -4.50 -7.14 -25.06
CA PRO A 76 -5.88 -7.58 -24.81
C PRO A 76 -6.05 -9.07 -24.51
N ASP A 77 -5.33 -9.92 -25.23
CA ASP A 77 -5.34 -11.37 -25.05
C ASP A 77 -4.72 -11.80 -23.70
N ARG A 78 -3.70 -11.08 -23.19
CA ARG A 78 -3.22 -11.28 -21.81
C ARG A 78 -4.23 -10.74 -20.80
N ALA A 79 -4.85 -9.59 -21.07
CA ALA A 79 -5.86 -8.99 -20.20
C ALA A 79 -7.06 -9.94 -19.98
N GLU A 80 -7.53 -10.60 -21.04
CA GLU A 80 -8.58 -11.62 -20.96
C GLU A 80 -8.18 -12.82 -20.10
N GLN A 81 -6.97 -13.36 -20.30
CA GLN A 81 -6.45 -14.46 -19.48
C GLN A 81 -6.37 -14.09 -17.99
N MET A 82 -5.92 -12.87 -17.69
CA MET A 82 -5.82 -12.37 -16.32
C MET A 82 -7.19 -12.22 -15.67
N ARG A 83 -8.18 -11.68 -16.40
CA ARG A 83 -9.57 -11.56 -15.93
C ARG A 83 -10.21 -12.94 -15.70
N ALA A 84 -9.89 -13.92 -16.54
CA ALA A 84 -10.41 -15.28 -16.42
C ALA A 84 -9.85 -16.04 -15.19
N ASN A 85 -8.62 -15.73 -14.75
CA ASN A 85 -8.01 -16.38 -13.59
C ASN A 85 -7.25 -15.40 -12.67
N PRO A 86 -7.96 -14.55 -11.91
CA PRO A 86 -7.34 -13.55 -11.05
C PRO A 86 -6.48 -14.17 -9.93
N LYS A 87 -6.81 -15.39 -9.49
CA LYS A 87 -6.02 -16.12 -8.49
C LYS A 87 -4.63 -16.50 -9.04
N ALA A 88 -4.53 -16.91 -10.30
CA ALA A 88 -3.24 -17.17 -10.93
C ALA A 88 -2.40 -15.90 -11.04
N VAL A 89 -3.02 -14.76 -11.36
CA VAL A 89 -2.35 -13.45 -11.38
C VAL A 89 -1.75 -13.11 -10.02
N TYR A 90 -2.53 -13.26 -8.95
CA TYR A 90 -2.05 -13.03 -7.58
C TYR A 90 -0.80 -13.85 -7.26
N PHE A 91 -0.79 -15.16 -7.56
CA PHE A 91 0.37 -16.00 -7.25
C PHE A 91 1.59 -15.71 -8.13
N GLN A 92 1.39 -15.39 -9.40
CA GLN A 92 2.51 -15.05 -10.29
C GLN A 92 3.19 -13.75 -9.84
N LEU A 93 2.42 -12.70 -9.58
CA LEU A 93 2.94 -11.44 -9.06
C LEU A 93 3.54 -11.63 -7.66
N GLY A 94 2.86 -12.36 -6.78
CA GLY A 94 3.34 -12.66 -5.43
C GLY A 94 4.70 -13.35 -5.44
N ARG A 95 4.97 -14.23 -6.41
CA ARG A 95 6.30 -14.85 -6.54
C ARG A 95 7.38 -13.83 -6.91
N SER A 96 7.09 -12.88 -7.81
CA SER A 96 8.01 -11.79 -8.14
C SER A 96 8.25 -10.89 -6.92
N VAL A 97 7.17 -10.47 -6.26
CA VAL A 97 7.23 -9.60 -5.09
C VAL A 97 8.01 -10.23 -3.94
N CYS A 98 7.71 -11.48 -3.62
CA CYS A 98 8.28 -12.14 -2.46
C CYS A 98 9.72 -12.60 -2.66
N THR A 99 10.23 -12.59 -3.90
CA THR A 99 11.64 -12.89 -4.20
C THR A 99 12.48 -11.62 -4.40
N ASN A 100 11.86 -10.44 -4.53
CA ASN A 100 12.57 -9.17 -4.63
C ASN A 100 13.01 -8.68 -3.22
N PRO A 101 14.31 -8.62 -2.91
CA PRO A 101 14.79 -8.25 -1.59
C PRO A 101 14.44 -6.80 -1.21
N GLY A 102 14.38 -5.88 -2.18
CA GLY A 102 14.00 -4.49 -1.95
C GLY A 102 12.54 -4.37 -1.52
N TYR A 103 11.63 -5.06 -2.23
CA TYR A 103 10.21 -5.09 -1.85
C TYR A 103 9.99 -5.78 -0.49
N ARG A 104 10.72 -6.86 -0.21
CA ARG A 104 10.69 -7.51 1.11
C ARG A 104 11.11 -6.53 2.22
N GLU A 105 12.16 -5.73 2.02
CA GLU A 105 12.57 -4.73 3.00
C GLU A 105 11.53 -3.62 3.21
N LEU A 106 10.88 -3.16 2.13
CA LEU A 106 9.82 -2.17 2.20
C LEU A 106 8.60 -2.70 2.95
N MET A 107 8.14 -3.90 2.61
CA MET A 107 6.98 -4.54 3.26
C MET A 107 7.24 -4.86 4.73
N ALA A 108 8.46 -5.24 5.11
CA ALA A 108 8.83 -5.47 6.51
C ALA A 108 8.72 -4.21 7.37
N LYS A 109 8.75 -3.03 6.72
CA LYS A 109 8.57 -1.72 7.35
C LYS A 109 7.13 -1.19 7.21
N GLY A 110 6.19 -2.02 6.76
CA GLY A 110 4.77 -1.71 6.65
C GLY A 110 4.33 -1.14 5.30
N ALA A 111 5.20 -1.10 4.29
CA ALA A 111 4.77 -0.72 2.94
C ALA A 111 3.86 -1.80 2.32
N VAL A 112 3.05 -1.38 1.36
CA VAL A 112 2.18 -2.26 0.57
C VAL A 112 2.61 -2.17 -0.89
N MET A 113 2.98 -3.28 -1.50
CA MET A 113 3.27 -3.32 -2.93
C MET A 113 1.96 -3.53 -3.68
N ARG A 114 1.60 -2.60 -4.59
CA ARG A 114 0.37 -2.66 -5.37
C ARG A 114 0.71 -2.74 -6.86
N TYR A 115 0.01 -3.59 -7.58
CA TYR A 115 0.01 -3.61 -9.04
C TYR A 115 -1.31 -3.05 -9.53
N GLU A 116 -1.25 -2.07 -10.43
CA GLU A 116 -2.39 -1.59 -11.21
C GLU A 116 -2.20 -2.00 -12.65
N ILE A 117 -3.10 -2.84 -13.15
CA ILE A 117 -2.94 -3.47 -14.46
C ILE A 117 -4.07 -2.99 -15.36
N THR A 118 -3.69 -2.41 -16.49
CA THR A 118 -4.61 -1.87 -17.49
C THR A 118 -4.35 -2.51 -18.85
N GLU A 119 -5.39 -2.54 -19.68
CA GLU A 119 -5.30 -3.02 -21.04
C GLU A 119 -4.71 -1.93 -21.95
N ASN A 120 -3.75 -2.33 -22.79
CA ASN A 120 -3.05 -1.44 -23.71
C ASN A 120 -4.05 -0.73 -24.66
N LYS A 121 -3.80 0.55 -24.97
CA LYS A 121 -4.62 1.45 -25.79
C LYS A 121 -5.97 1.87 -25.20
N THR A 122 -6.65 1.02 -24.42
CA THR A 122 -7.98 1.34 -23.87
C THR A 122 -7.91 1.87 -22.44
N ASN A 123 -6.80 1.63 -21.73
CA ASN A 123 -6.64 1.86 -20.29
C ASN A 123 -7.75 1.21 -19.44
N ARG A 124 -8.43 0.18 -20.00
CA ARG A 124 -9.48 -0.53 -19.28
C ARG A 124 -8.83 -1.30 -18.12
N PRO A 125 -9.34 -1.17 -16.88
CA PRO A 125 -8.81 -1.94 -15.75
C PRO A 125 -8.86 -3.45 -16.01
N VAL A 126 -7.80 -4.14 -15.61
CA VAL A 126 -7.64 -5.59 -15.70
C VAL A 126 -7.61 -6.20 -14.31
N ALA A 127 -6.70 -5.72 -13.45
CA ALA A 127 -6.54 -6.19 -12.09
C ALA A 127 -5.90 -5.10 -11.20
N SER A 128 -6.25 -5.10 -9.92
CA SER A 128 -5.52 -4.38 -8.87
C SER A 128 -5.17 -5.37 -7.78
N VAL A 129 -3.88 -5.55 -7.50
CA VAL A 129 -3.39 -6.59 -6.58
C VAL A 129 -2.45 -5.99 -5.56
N LYS A 130 -2.63 -6.33 -4.28
CA LYS A 130 -1.83 -5.83 -3.17
C LYS A 130 -1.09 -6.97 -2.49
N PHE A 131 0.13 -6.67 -2.07
CA PHE A 131 0.98 -7.57 -1.28
C PHE A 131 1.52 -6.83 -0.06
N VAL A 132 1.45 -7.50 1.07
CA VAL A 132 2.04 -7.10 2.35
C VAL A 132 3.02 -8.15 2.84
N GLU A 133 3.73 -7.85 3.93
CA GLU A 133 4.72 -8.74 4.53
C GLU A 133 4.19 -10.16 4.77
N ALA A 134 2.95 -10.28 5.24
CA ALA A 134 2.30 -11.56 5.58
C ALA A 134 1.98 -12.43 4.34
N ASP A 135 1.92 -11.86 3.15
CA ASP A 135 1.67 -12.61 1.91
C ASP A 135 2.90 -13.38 1.45
N CYS A 136 4.08 -13.01 1.95
CA CYS A 136 5.32 -13.67 1.61
C CYS A 136 5.68 -14.77 2.62
N PRO A 137 5.84 -16.03 2.17
CA PRO A 137 6.22 -17.11 3.06
C PRO A 137 7.62 -16.86 3.63
N ALA A 138 7.80 -17.14 4.92
CA ALA A 138 9.13 -17.14 5.52
C ALA A 138 10.03 -18.15 4.78
N PRO A 139 11.32 -17.82 4.57
CA PRO A 139 12.24 -18.77 3.95
C PRO A 139 12.23 -20.07 4.77
N ALA A 140 12.05 -21.20 4.08
CA ALA A 140 12.03 -22.50 4.74
C ALA A 140 13.31 -22.67 5.55
N LYS A 141 13.19 -22.88 6.87
CA LYS A 141 14.33 -23.21 7.71
C LYS A 141 14.96 -24.49 7.13
N LYS A 142 16.18 -24.42 6.63
CA LYS A 142 16.93 -25.61 6.23
C LYS A 142 16.98 -26.53 7.45
N LYS A 143 16.35 -27.70 7.35
CA LYS A 143 16.53 -28.75 8.37
C LYS A 143 18.01 -29.11 8.34
N LYS A 144 18.68 -28.87 9.46
CA LYS A 144 20.10 -29.16 9.67
C LYS A 144 20.30 -30.66 9.82
#